data_AF-A0A6J5UST1-F1
#
_entry.id   AF-A0A6J5UST1-F1
#
_cell.length_a   1.000
_cell.length_b   1.000
_cell.length_c   1.000
_cell.angle_alpha   90.00
_cell.angle_beta   90.00
_cell.angle_gamma   90.00
#
_symmetry.space_group_name_H-M   'P 1'
#
loop_
_entity.id
_entity.type
_entity.pdbx_description
1 polymer ?
#
loop_
_entity_poly.entity_id
_entity_poly.type
_entity_poly.pdbx_seq_one_letter_code
_entity_poly.pdbx_strand_id
1 'polypeptide(L)'
;MNLVVHTARHPELRDYIHSAVSGLHPFIQKGLVERVAVIFFNSDSIPVGRFMFKLTVNQSYGSRVEEADLEFSLRSFFIKLPFSESLTRVLPRGK
;
A
#
# COMPACT_ATOMS: atom_id res chain seq x y z
N MET A 1 -14.03 -7.70 -3.22
CA MET A 1 -12.65 -8.21 -3.09
C MET A 1 -12.63 -9.54 -2.36
N ASN A 2 -12.70 -10.67 -3.08
CA ASN A 2 -12.67 -12.01 -2.49
C ASN A 2 -11.22 -12.53 -2.45
N LEU A 3 -10.45 -12.07 -1.46
CA LEU A 3 -9.07 -12.49 -1.24
C LEU A 3 -8.80 -12.61 0.25
N VAL A 4 -8.01 -13.62 0.63
CA VAL A 4 -7.50 -13.75 2.00
C VAL A 4 -6.41 -12.68 2.21
N VAL A 5 -6.65 -11.78 3.15
CA VAL A 5 -5.70 -10.76 3.57
C VAL A 5 -5.44 -10.85 5.07
N HIS A 6 -4.26 -10.44 5.50
CA HIS A 6 -3.95 -10.26 6.91
C HIS A 6 -4.20 -8.80 7.30
N THR A 7 -4.90 -8.58 8.40
CA THR A 7 -5.22 -7.25 8.93
C THR A 7 -4.74 -7.13 10.37
N ALA A 8 -4.22 -5.97 10.73
CA ALA A 8 -3.83 -5.67 12.10
C ALA A 8 -5.03 -5.79 13.05
N ARG A 9 -4.88 -6.60 14.11
CA ARG A 9 -5.88 -6.71 15.19
C ARG A 9 -5.73 -5.61 16.25
N HIS A 10 -4.53 -5.01 16.35
CA HIS A 10 -4.25 -3.95 17.29
C HIS A 10 -4.96 -2.66 16.86
N PRO A 11 -5.85 -2.08 17.68
CA PRO A 11 -6.70 -0.96 17.29
C PRO A 11 -5.87 0.28 16.91
N GLU A 12 -4.89 0.66 17.74
CA GLU A 12 -4.07 1.85 17.47
C GLU A 12 -3.26 1.73 16.17
N LEU A 13 -2.79 0.52 15.84
CA LEU A 13 -2.04 0.29 14.60
C LEU A 13 -2.98 0.39 13.40
N ARG A 14 -4.17 -0.21 13.51
CA ARG A 14 -5.21 -0.11 12.48
C ARG A 14 -5.62 1.35 12.26
N ASP A 15 -5.82 2.11 13.33
CA ASP A 15 -6.26 3.49 13.27
C ASP A 15 -5.16 4.42 12.73
N TYR A 16 -3.89 4.16 13.09
CA TYR A 16 -2.74 4.83 12.49
C TYR A 16 -2.67 4.61 10.98
N ILE A 17 -2.75 3.36 10.52
CA ILE A 17 -2.72 3.02 9.08
C ILE A 17 -3.90 3.69 8.37
N HIS A 18 -5.11 3.60 8.93
CA HIS A 18 -6.30 4.21 8.36
C HIS A 18 -6.17 5.73 8.25
N SER A 19 -5.69 6.39 9.29
CA SER A 19 -5.52 7.85 9.33
C SER A 19 -4.44 8.31 8.33
N ALA A 20 -3.31 7.62 8.27
CA ALA A 20 -2.22 7.92 7.34
C ALA A 20 -2.68 7.82 5.88
N VAL A 21 -3.41 6.75 5.52
CA VAL A 21 -3.92 6.56 4.16
C VAL A 21 -5.04 7.55 3.84
N SER A 22 -5.96 7.80 4.78
CA SER A 22 -7.04 8.77 4.60
C SER A 22 -6.51 10.20 4.40
N GLY A 23 -5.42 10.55 5.09
CA GLY A 23 -4.74 11.84 4.91
C GLY A 23 -4.16 12.06 3.52
N LEU A 24 -3.83 10.98 2.78
CA LEU A 24 -3.35 11.06 1.40
C LEU A 24 -4.47 11.28 0.38
N HIS A 25 -5.70 10.90 0.71
CA HIS A 25 -6.85 10.94 -0.19
C HIS A 25 -7.04 12.28 -0.94
N PRO A 26 -7.07 13.46 -0.28
CA PRO A 26 -7.27 14.72 -0.99
C PRO A 26 -6.15 15.06 -1.98
N PHE A 27 -4.92 14.61 -1.72
CA PHE A 27 -3.79 14.82 -2.63
C PHE A 27 -3.85 13.88 -3.82
N ILE A 28 -4.29 12.63 -3.62
CA ILE A 28 -4.49 11.65 -4.69
C ILE A 28 -5.62 12.13 -5.62
N GLN A 29 -6.72 12.66 -5.08
CA GLN A 29 -7.83 13.19 -5.88
C GLN A 29 -7.40 14.37 -6.77
N LYS A 30 -6.49 15.21 -6.29
CA LYS A 30 -5.87 16.30 -7.07
C LYS A 30 -4.72 15.83 -7.96
N GLY A 31 -4.41 14.52 -7.94
CA GLY A 31 -3.27 13.86 -8.56
C GLY A 31 -1.93 14.53 -8.30
N LEU A 32 -1.74 15.00 -7.08
CA LEU A 32 -0.47 15.53 -6.57
C LEU A 32 0.47 14.43 -6.06
N VAL A 33 0.01 13.18 -6.05
CA VAL A 33 0.76 12.02 -5.53
C VAL A 33 1.16 11.11 -6.69
N GLU A 34 2.46 11.07 -7.01
CA GLU A 34 3.00 10.13 -8.00
C GLU A 34 3.27 8.75 -7.36
N ARG A 35 3.76 8.73 -6.12
CA ARG A 35 4.23 7.52 -5.45
C ARG A 35 3.92 7.54 -3.96
N VAL A 36 3.53 6.39 -3.43
CA VAL A 36 3.40 6.13 -1.99
C VAL A 36 4.40 5.06 -1.61
N ALA A 37 5.12 5.25 -0.51
CA ALA A 37 6.10 4.28 -0.03
C ALA A 37 5.78 3.83 1.39
N VAL A 38 5.81 2.53 1.62
CA VAL A 38 5.86 1.94 2.97
C VAL A 38 7.33 1.65 3.26
N ILE A 39 7.90 2.32 4.25
CA ILE A 39 9.33 2.26 4.55
C ILE A 39 9.52 1.54 5.88
N PHE A 40 10.45 0.59 5.92
CA PHE A 40 10.87 -0.10 7.13
C PHE A 40 12.16 0.55 7.63
N PHE A 41 12.18 0.85 8.92
CA PHE A 41 13.33 1.41 9.61
C PHE A 41 13.88 0.40 10.61
N ASN A 42 15.19 0.44 10.83
CA ASN A 42 15.82 -0.28 11.94
C ASN A 42 15.75 0.54 13.25
N SER A 43 16.32 -0.01 14.31
CA SER A 43 16.40 0.62 15.64
C SER A 43 17.09 2.00 15.64
N ASP A 44 18.00 2.23 14.68
CA ASP A 44 18.72 3.49 14.51
C ASP A 44 17.97 4.49 13.61
N SER A 45 16.70 4.19 13.28
CA SER A 45 15.87 4.96 12.34
C SER A 45 16.45 5.06 10.93
N ILE A 46 17.28 4.10 10.53
CA ILE A 46 17.84 3.99 9.18
C ILE A 46 16.89 3.16 8.31
N PRO A 47 16.50 3.62 7.11
CA PRO A 47 15.63 2.87 6.22
C PRO A 47 16.34 1.61 5.69
N VAL A 48 15.77 0.44 5.96
CA VAL A 48 16.32 -0.87 5.58
C VAL A 48 15.54 -1.56 4.47
N GLY A 49 14.34 -1.07 4.16
CA GLY A 49 13.52 -1.60 3.07
C GLY A 49 12.37 -0.66 2.73
N ARG A 50 11.82 -0.78 1.53
CA ARG A 50 10.62 -0.05 1.13
C ARG A 50 9.78 -0.80 0.10
N PHE A 51 8.46 -0.72 0.23
CA PHE A 51 7.52 -1.04 -0.84
C PHE A 51 7.05 0.26 -1.50
N MET A 52 7.20 0.35 -2.82
CA MET A 52 6.86 1.55 -3.58
C MET A 52 5.65 1.30 -4.48
N PHE A 53 4.63 2.13 -4.32
CA PHE A 53 3.39 2.09 -5.06
C PHE A 53 3.35 3.30 -5.98
N LYS A 54 3.48 3.09 -7.28
CA LYS A 54 3.30 4.16 -8.28
C LYS A 54 1.81 4.31 -8.57
N LEU A 55 1.29 5.52 -8.43
CA LEU A 55 -0.11 5.85 -8.69
C LEU A 55 -0.20 6.60 -10.01
N THR A 56 -0.96 6.05 -10.95
CA THR A 56 -1.32 6.72 -12.20
C THR A 56 -2.83 6.88 -12.23
N VAL A 57 -3.34 7.98 -11.67
CA VAL A 57 -4.77 8.25 -11.62
C VAL A 57 -5.13 9.18 -12.76
N ASN A 58 -5.99 8.73 -13.67
CA ASN A 58 -6.52 9.59 -14.72
C ASN A 58 -7.62 10.50 -14.15
N GLN A 59 -7.27 11.75 -13.84
CA GLN A 59 -8.20 12.74 -13.28
C GLN A 59 -9.29 13.21 -14.27
N SER A 60 -9.08 13.00 -15.57
CA SER A 60 -10.03 13.39 -16.63
C SER A 60 -11.05 12.30 -16.95
N TYR A 61 -10.95 11.14 -16.31
CA TYR A 61 -11.76 9.98 -16.64
C TYR A 61 -13.17 10.13 -16.08
N GLY A 62 -14.09 10.67 -16.89
CA GLY A 62 -15.52 10.73 -16.59
C GLY A 62 -16.27 9.42 -16.80
N SER A 63 -15.57 8.32 -17.12
CA SER A 63 -16.18 7.03 -17.43
C SER A 63 -16.15 6.08 -16.23
N ARG A 64 -17.20 5.27 -16.10
CA ARG A 64 -17.29 4.18 -15.13
C ARG A 64 -16.15 3.20 -15.41
N VAL A 65 -15.14 3.18 -14.55
CA VAL A 65 -14.19 2.06 -14.50
C VAL A 65 -15.02 0.81 -14.19
N GLU A 66 -14.87 -0.24 -14.99
CA GLU A 66 -15.51 -1.53 -14.66
C GLU A 66 -14.92 -2.04 -13.35
N GLU A 67 -15.75 -2.07 -12.31
CA GLU A 67 -15.35 -2.43 -10.96
C GLU A 67 -14.72 -3.83 -10.93
N ALA A 68 -15.18 -4.73 -11.80
CA ALA A 68 -14.64 -6.08 -11.96
C ALA A 68 -13.18 -6.09 -12.45
N ASP A 69 -12.84 -5.26 -13.45
CA ASP A 69 -11.48 -5.18 -14.00
C ASP A 69 -10.50 -4.54 -13.00
N LEU A 70 -10.96 -3.51 -12.28
CA LEU A 70 -10.18 -2.89 -11.22
C LEU A 70 -9.94 -3.87 -10.08
N GLU A 71 -10.99 -4.56 -9.64
CA GLU A 71 -10.90 -5.58 -8.59
C GLU A 71 -9.94 -6.71 -8.99
N PHE A 72 -10.04 -7.22 -10.22
CA PHE A 72 -9.14 -8.24 -10.74
C PHE A 72 -7.68 -7.78 -10.75
N SER A 73 -7.43 -6.57 -11.25
CA SER A 73 -6.09 -5.97 -11.29
C SER A 73 -5.50 -5.82 -9.89
N LEU A 74 -6.30 -5.32 -8.92
CA LEU A 74 -5.87 -5.20 -7.53
C LEU A 74 -5.62 -6.56 -6.88
N ARG A 75 -6.50 -7.55 -7.08
CA ARG A 75 -6.29 -8.91 -6.57
C ARG A 75 -4.95 -9.49 -7.06
N SER A 76 -4.62 -9.30 -8.34
CA SER A 76 -3.34 -9.76 -8.90
C SER A 76 -2.13 -9.14 -8.20
N PHE A 77 -2.25 -7.89 -7.75
CA PHE A 77 -1.22 -7.21 -6.99
C PHE A 77 -1.10 -7.78 -5.57
N PHE A 78 -2.23 -7.96 -4.88
CA PHE A 78 -2.23 -8.49 -3.51
C PHE A 78 -1.67 -9.91 -3.42
N ILE A 79 -1.92 -10.77 -4.40
CA ILE A 79 -1.38 -12.14 -4.42
C ILE A 79 0.16 -12.13 -4.48
N LYS A 80 0.80 -11.09 -5.00
CA LYS A 80 2.26 -10.98 -5.09
C LYS A 80 2.92 -10.60 -3.76
N LEU A 81 2.18 -9.95 -2.84
CA LEU A 81 2.74 -9.44 -1.58
C LEU A 81 3.24 -10.57 -0.65
N PRO A 82 2.50 -11.68 -0.41
CA PRO A 82 2.99 -12.77 0.42
C PRO A 82 4.27 -13.43 -0.10
N PHE A 83 4.46 -13.50 -1.42
CA PHE A 83 5.66 -14.07 -2.04
C PHE A 83 6.82 -13.05 -2.14
N SER A 84 6.63 -11.81 -1.70
CA SER A 84 7.69 -10.80 -1.72
C SER A 84 8.79 -11.06 -0.68
N GLU A 85 8.52 -11.87 0.35
CA GLU A 85 9.49 -12.21 1.40
C GLU A 85 10.71 -12.95 0.83
N SER A 86 10.52 -13.84 -0.16
CA SER A 86 11.64 -14.52 -0.83
C SER A 86 12.44 -13.60 -1.76
N LEU A 87 11.87 -12.46 -2.14
CA LEU A 87 12.45 -11.46 -3.03
C LEU A 87 13.03 -10.25 -2.28
N THR A 88 12.87 -10.21 -0.96
CA THR A 88 13.33 -9.11 -0.10
C THR A 88 14.38 -9.60 0.89
N ARG A 89 15.34 -8.73 1.22
CA ARG A 89 16.37 -9.06 2.20
C ARG A 89 15.71 -9.17 3.58
N VAL A 90 16.06 -10.22 4.33
CA VAL A 90 15.57 -10.42 5.71
C VAL A 90 15.81 -9.13 6.51
N LEU A 91 14.72 -8.56 7.03
CA LEU A 91 14.78 -7.34 7.83
C LEU A 91 15.47 -7.65 9.18
N PRO A 92 16.28 -6.72 9.72
CA PRO A 92 16.86 -6.88 11.05
C PRO A 92 15.75 -7.02 12.10
N ARG A 93 15.98 -7.83 13.14
CA ARG A 93 15.02 -7.99 14.24
C ARG A 93 14.88 -6.67 14.99
N GLY A 94 13.65 -6.17 15.11
CA GLY A 94 13.31 -5.09 16.04
C GLY A 94 13.54 -5.55 17.48
N LYS A 95 14.01 -4.64 18.34
CA LYS A 95 14.02 -4.86 19.79
C LYS A 95 12.65 -4.55 20.37
#